data_AF-A0AA88WB99-F1
#
_entry.id   AF-A0AA88WB99-F1
#
_cell.length_a   1.000
_cell.length_b   1.000
_cell.length_c   1.000
_cell.angle_alpha   90.00
_cell.angle_beta   90.00
_cell.angle_gamma   90.00
#
_symmetry.space_group_name_H-M   'P 1'
#
loop_
_entity.id
_entity.type
_entity.pdbx_description
1 polymer ?
#
loop_
_entity_poly.entity_id
_entity_poly.type
_entity_poly.pdbx_seq_one_letter_code
_entity_poly.pdbx_strand_id
1 'polypeptide(L)'
;TSQWLAIDCGSFISTTENDIDWQTDDRFINTGSNQQLRVFSFEILDSFRLFTEQNKNCYTLPMSQPSRYFIRAAFNYGNYDKLSKPPPFDLEIDGNKWTTVVTSLTKIEFYEVIYTSRGDNVSVCLARTKANQFPFISSLEAWPIPDTMYTQMSRSLAWLNSYRYNYGTNDPNDVILGYPTDSYNRIWEPAIPPEMVARTANTTILYSTTVEHPPHSAIFDAIESSSSTNSISLSFKIGKANSLNYIETYFTELTALSINDTRSFDIYVDGNYKVTISPEYQNCTGAWAIINEAGTLTAELRPTSESTLPPIISAIELYTASDALITTGTSQDDCKRHLPPSFCFSIIHTFWGFGDSSQAPLSNWTDEVENHAFRVTLYGNGWVALPMIRFKDLSNNSLSGHIPEFLGNLLNLKLLNLDYNKFSGHIPHNILKKKIRFSVKGNPNVDDPRGSKAATIVGLAVGIPLALILVLFLGIACFLTRKRRVAGQAQVTAPQLGGPQVQNSSAHEMPVQENASTSMSMVPLIMLPQPGNVDNMSNHHIPVTNHVEPNILATENGEGTSFHTSMVPDMDMEELDELLEQHERARG
;
A
#
# COMPACT_ATOMS: atom_id res chain seq x y z
N THR A 1 -6.32 28.65 15.50
CA THR A 1 -7.65 28.42 14.90
C THR A 1 -7.66 27.01 14.36
N SER A 2 -8.58 26.17 14.83
CA SER A 2 -8.73 24.76 14.39
C SER A 2 -9.52 24.71 13.09
N GLN A 3 -8.91 25.21 12.01
CA GLN A 3 -9.55 25.29 10.71
C GLN A 3 -9.46 23.92 10.03
N TRP A 4 -10.61 23.36 9.65
CA TRP A 4 -10.69 22.20 8.77
C TRP A 4 -10.20 22.57 7.37
N LEU A 5 -9.89 21.54 6.58
CA LEU A 5 -9.43 21.66 5.21
C LEU A 5 -10.49 21.05 4.30
N ALA A 6 -11.06 21.85 3.40
CA ALA A 6 -11.99 21.41 2.37
C ALA A 6 -11.48 21.87 1.00
N ILE A 7 -11.29 20.93 0.07
CA ILE A 7 -10.69 21.17 -1.25
C ILE A 7 -11.65 20.66 -2.32
N ASP A 8 -12.04 21.58 -3.21
CA ASP A 8 -12.75 21.31 -4.46
C ASP A 8 -11.69 21.06 -5.54
N CYS A 9 -11.53 19.80 -5.95
CA CYS A 9 -10.38 19.35 -6.73
C CYS A 9 -10.63 19.55 -8.22
N GLY A 10 -9.88 20.44 -8.87
CA GLY A 10 -10.05 20.77 -10.29
C GLY A 10 -10.98 21.97 -10.54
N SER A 11 -11.51 22.61 -9.51
CA SER A 11 -12.29 23.84 -9.67
C SER A 11 -11.39 25.05 -9.94
N PHE A 12 -11.97 26.07 -10.56
CA PHE A 12 -11.31 27.34 -10.89
C PHE A 12 -11.69 28.47 -9.93
N ILE A 13 -12.60 28.21 -9.00
CA ILE A 13 -13.11 29.19 -8.03
C ILE A 13 -13.20 28.56 -6.64
N SER A 14 -13.11 29.39 -5.61
CA SER A 14 -13.45 28.97 -4.23
C SER A 14 -14.91 29.32 -3.97
N THR A 15 -15.63 28.45 -3.25
CA THR A 15 -17.06 28.54 -2.97
C THR A 15 -17.32 28.34 -1.47
N THR A 16 -18.49 28.75 -0.99
CA THR A 16 -18.92 28.48 0.39
C THR A 16 -20.28 27.79 0.34
N GLU A 17 -20.36 26.55 0.82
CA GLU A 17 -21.57 25.74 0.85
C GLU A 17 -21.69 25.11 2.24
N ASN A 18 -22.90 25.10 2.84
CA ASN A 18 -23.17 24.54 4.17
C ASN A 18 -22.21 25.07 5.27
N ASP A 19 -21.87 26.37 5.21
CA ASP A 19 -20.88 27.05 6.07
C ASP A 19 -19.45 26.46 6.04
N ILE A 20 -19.11 25.73 4.96
CA ILE A 20 -17.75 25.25 4.65
C ILE A 20 -17.17 26.09 3.51
N ASP A 21 -16.01 26.71 3.74
CA ASP A 21 -15.22 27.36 2.68
C ASP A 21 -14.42 26.31 1.89
N TRP A 22 -14.84 26.04 0.66
CA TRP A 22 -14.18 25.15 -0.29
C TRP A 22 -13.20 25.94 -1.17
N GLN A 23 -11.95 25.49 -1.25
CA GLN A 23 -10.90 26.16 -2.02
C GLN A 23 -10.37 25.29 -3.16
N THR A 24 -9.80 25.92 -4.19
CA THR A 24 -9.16 25.20 -5.31
C THR A 24 -7.91 24.44 -4.85
N ASP A 25 -7.58 23.37 -5.57
CA ASP A 25 -6.51 22.45 -5.22
C ASP A 25 -5.09 22.88 -5.63
N ASP A 26 -4.93 23.98 -6.36
CA ASP A 26 -3.65 24.43 -6.94
C ASP A 26 -2.54 24.73 -5.92
N ARG A 27 -2.90 24.90 -4.64
CA ARG A 27 -1.97 25.08 -3.51
C ARG A 27 -1.52 23.76 -2.86
N PHE A 28 -2.16 22.64 -3.19
CA PHE A 28 -1.93 21.32 -2.58
C PHE A 28 -1.39 20.30 -3.58
N ILE A 29 -1.60 20.51 -4.88
CA ILE A 29 -1.07 19.69 -5.97
C ILE A 29 -0.74 20.52 -7.22
N ASN A 30 0.29 20.13 -7.97
CA ASN A 30 0.75 20.84 -9.18
C ASN A 30 0.78 19.94 -10.45
N THR A 31 0.08 18.81 -10.43
CA THR A 31 -0.02 17.86 -11.55
C THR A 31 -1.48 17.66 -11.97
N GLY A 32 -1.71 16.91 -13.06
CA GLY A 32 -3.04 16.64 -13.59
C GLY A 32 -3.69 17.85 -14.28
N SER A 33 -4.94 17.71 -14.67
CA SER A 33 -5.73 18.77 -15.30
C SER A 33 -7.13 18.89 -14.71
N ASN A 34 -7.57 20.13 -14.56
CA ASN A 34 -8.91 20.51 -14.13
C ASN A 34 -9.94 20.08 -15.19
N GLN A 35 -11.03 19.45 -14.76
CA GLN A 35 -12.13 18.98 -15.60
C GLN A 35 -13.47 19.31 -14.92
N GLN A 36 -14.54 19.32 -15.71
CA GLN A 36 -15.90 19.56 -15.23
C GLN A 36 -16.87 18.54 -15.84
N LEU A 37 -17.82 18.07 -15.03
CA LEU A 37 -18.90 17.20 -15.46
C LEU A 37 -19.96 17.96 -16.26
N ARG A 38 -20.82 17.21 -16.95
CA ARG A 38 -21.87 17.75 -17.85
C ARG A 38 -23.28 17.66 -17.26
N VAL A 39 -23.38 17.14 -16.05
CA VAL A 39 -24.60 17.00 -15.27
C VAL A 39 -24.37 17.87 -14.05
N PHE A 40 -25.33 18.73 -13.70
CA PHE A 40 -25.22 19.63 -12.55
C PHE A 40 -25.83 18.96 -11.32
N SER A 41 -25.03 18.59 -10.33
CA SER A 41 -25.47 17.95 -9.09
C SER A 41 -24.42 18.06 -7.97
N PHE A 42 -24.67 18.94 -7.01
CA PHE A 42 -23.74 19.42 -5.97
C PHE A 42 -22.55 20.18 -6.57
N GLU A 43 -22.52 21.51 -6.40
CA GLU A 43 -21.62 22.39 -7.16
C GLU A 43 -20.13 22.06 -6.96
N ILE A 44 -19.75 21.61 -5.75
CA ILE A 44 -18.41 21.13 -5.37
C ILE A 44 -18.01 19.83 -6.11
N LEU A 45 -18.97 18.96 -6.44
CA LEU A 45 -18.71 17.61 -6.98
C LEU A 45 -18.98 17.50 -8.49
N ASP A 46 -19.39 18.59 -9.14
CA ASP A 46 -19.39 18.74 -10.59
C ASP A 46 -17.98 19.00 -11.16
N SER A 47 -17.02 19.29 -10.28
CA SER A 47 -15.59 19.51 -10.54
C SER A 47 -14.77 18.23 -10.28
N PHE A 48 -13.69 18.02 -11.04
CA PHE A 48 -12.69 16.98 -10.73
C PHE A 48 -11.32 17.27 -11.36
N ARG A 49 -10.23 16.84 -10.68
CA ARG A 49 -8.86 16.84 -11.24
C ARG A 49 -8.49 15.45 -11.77
N LEU A 50 -8.01 15.39 -13.02
CA LEU A 50 -7.70 14.17 -13.76
C LEU A 50 -6.18 13.99 -13.97
N PHE A 51 -5.65 12.79 -13.74
CA PHE A 51 -4.22 12.48 -13.81
C PHE A 51 -3.87 11.51 -14.94
N THR A 52 -3.52 12.04 -16.11
CA THR A 52 -3.19 11.23 -17.30
C THR A 52 -1.71 10.85 -17.42
N GLU A 53 -0.81 11.77 -17.08
CA GLU A 53 0.63 11.63 -17.35
C GLU A 53 1.33 10.66 -16.37
N GLN A 54 1.33 11.02 -15.09
CA GLN A 54 2.18 10.39 -14.08
C GLN A 54 1.51 9.17 -13.44
N ASN A 55 2.32 8.16 -13.07
CA ASN A 55 1.84 6.96 -12.40
C ASN A 55 1.34 7.21 -10.97
N LYS A 56 1.83 8.26 -10.30
CA LYS A 56 1.48 8.61 -8.92
C LYS A 56 1.44 10.13 -8.79
N ASN A 57 0.40 10.65 -8.14
CA ASN A 57 0.15 12.09 -7.99
C ASN A 57 -0.29 12.32 -6.55
N CYS A 58 0.31 13.28 -5.84
CA CYS A 58 0.14 13.43 -4.39
C CYS A 58 -0.27 14.85 -4.00
N TYR A 59 -1.35 14.96 -3.23
CA TYR A 59 -1.75 16.16 -2.52
C TYR A 59 -0.93 16.27 -1.25
N THR A 60 -0.41 17.47 -0.95
CA THR A 60 0.25 17.77 0.33
C THR A 60 -0.72 18.58 1.19
N LEU A 61 -1.31 17.94 2.20
CA LEU A 61 -2.30 18.54 3.10
C LEU A 61 -1.58 19.11 4.34
N PRO A 62 -1.61 20.42 4.60
CA PRO A 62 -0.96 21.02 5.78
C PRO A 62 -1.72 20.68 7.06
N MET A 63 -0.99 20.24 8.09
CA MET A 63 -1.55 19.81 9.37
C MET A 63 -0.98 20.66 10.52
N SER A 64 -1.83 21.11 11.44
CA SER A 64 -1.46 22.14 12.42
C SER A 64 -0.60 21.65 13.59
N GLN A 65 -0.41 20.34 13.73
CA GLN A 65 0.43 19.59 14.69
C GLN A 65 0.17 18.08 14.47
N PRO A 66 0.96 17.16 15.09
CA PRO A 66 0.65 15.74 15.16
C PRO A 66 -0.66 15.48 15.95
N SER A 67 -1.77 15.61 15.23
CA SER A 67 -3.15 15.42 15.68
C SER A 67 -3.83 14.30 14.90
N ARG A 68 -4.98 13.85 15.40
CA ARG A 68 -5.93 13.03 14.64
C ARG A 68 -6.76 13.89 13.69
N TYR A 69 -7.08 13.32 12.53
CA TYR A 69 -7.98 13.90 11.54
C TYR A 69 -8.87 12.80 10.95
N PHE A 70 -10.15 13.08 10.73
CA PHE A 70 -10.90 12.42 9.65
C PHE A 70 -10.39 12.98 8.33
N ILE A 71 -9.99 12.11 7.40
CA ILE A 71 -9.61 12.50 6.04
C ILE A 71 -10.55 11.77 5.08
N ARG A 72 -11.17 12.53 4.17
CA ARG A 72 -12.15 12.01 3.20
C ARG A 72 -11.75 12.40 1.78
N ALA A 73 -11.80 11.44 0.87
CA ALA A 73 -11.67 11.65 -0.56
C ALA A 73 -12.98 11.26 -1.26
N ALA A 74 -13.52 12.13 -2.11
CA ALA A 74 -14.76 11.90 -2.86
C ALA A 74 -14.51 11.80 -4.36
N PHE A 75 -15.24 10.90 -5.02
CA PHE A 75 -15.02 10.56 -6.42
C PHE A 75 -16.34 10.50 -7.19
N ASN A 76 -16.65 11.56 -7.95
CA ASN A 76 -17.78 11.59 -8.89
C ASN A 76 -17.27 11.26 -10.30
N TYR A 77 -17.50 10.03 -10.78
CA TYR A 77 -17.05 9.62 -12.13
C TYR A 77 -17.84 10.33 -13.24
N GLY A 78 -19.14 10.57 -13.04
CA GLY A 78 -20.05 11.23 -14.01
C GLY A 78 -20.01 10.72 -15.45
N ASN A 79 -19.42 9.55 -15.71
CA ASN A 79 -19.09 9.02 -17.04
C ASN A 79 -18.29 10.01 -17.93
N TYR A 80 -17.32 10.74 -17.35
CA TYR A 80 -16.62 11.84 -18.06
C TYR A 80 -15.95 11.41 -19.38
N ASP A 81 -15.40 10.20 -19.44
CA ASP A 81 -14.73 9.62 -20.61
C ASP A 81 -15.69 8.96 -21.61
N LYS A 82 -16.97 8.82 -21.25
CA LYS A 82 -18.05 8.15 -22.00
C LYS A 82 -17.82 6.65 -22.22
N LEU A 83 -16.93 6.02 -21.46
CA LEU A 83 -16.65 4.59 -21.56
C LEU A 83 -17.64 3.73 -20.75
N SER A 84 -18.42 4.36 -19.86
CA SER A 84 -19.30 3.70 -18.88
C SER A 84 -18.56 2.63 -18.07
N LYS A 85 -17.27 2.88 -17.80
CA LYS A 85 -16.33 1.93 -17.21
C LYS A 85 -15.33 2.66 -16.31
N PRO A 86 -15.71 2.98 -15.06
CA PRO A 86 -14.87 3.74 -14.15
C PRO A 86 -13.48 3.09 -13.99
N PRO A 87 -12.39 3.88 -14.05
CA PRO A 87 -11.03 3.36 -13.87
C PRO A 87 -10.73 3.12 -12.38
N PRO A 88 -10.42 1.88 -11.95
CA PRO A 88 -9.90 1.65 -10.61
C PRO A 88 -8.43 2.06 -10.48
N PHE A 89 -8.06 2.61 -9.33
CA PHE A 89 -6.70 3.02 -8.99
C PHE A 89 -6.50 2.93 -7.47
N ASP A 90 -5.25 2.93 -7.02
CA ASP A 90 -4.94 2.87 -5.59
C ASP A 90 -4.92 4.27 -4.97
N LEU A 91 -5.40 4.37 -3.74
CA LEU A 91 -5.31 5.54 -2.89
C LEU A 91 -4.34 5.22 -1.74
N GLU A 92 -3.47 6.16 -1.42
CA GLU A 92 -2.45 6.02 -0.37
C GLU A 92 -2.42 7.24 0.56
N ILE A 93 -1.99 7.02 1.80
CA ILE A 93 -1.75 8.05 2.82
C ILE A 93 -0.37 7.90 3.44
N ASP A 94 0.46 8.94 3.34
CA ASP A 94 1.90 8.96 3.69
C ASP A 94 2.69 7.76 3.13
N GLY A 95 2.36 7.34 1.89
CA GLY A 95 3.00 6.20 1.22
C GLY A 95 2.50 4.82 1.65
N ASN A 96 1.46 4.75 2.48
CA ASN A 96 0.80 3.52 2.90
C ASN A 96 -0.47 3.33 2.09
N LYS A 97 -0.77 2.11 1.63
CA LYS A 97 -2.02 1.85 0.91
C LYS A 97 -3.22 2.08 1.85
N TRP A 98 -4.09 3.00 1.45
CA TRP A 98 -5.38 3.25 2.09
C TRP A 98 -6.41 2.26 1.53
N THR A 99 -6.58 2.24 0.20
CA THR A 99 -7.57 1.38 -0.47
C THR A 99 -7.31 1.29 -1.98
N THR A 100 -8.12 0.51 -2.70
CA THR A 100 -8.29 0.63 -4.15
C THR A 100 -9.65 1.30 -4.40
N VAL A 101 -9.64 2.45 -5.06
CA VAL A 101 -10.83 3.19 -5.47
C VAL A 101 -11.56 2.43 -6.57
N VAL A 102 -12.87 2.23 -6.41
CA VAL A 102 -13.77 1.60 -7.37
C VAL A 102 -15.05 2.41 -7.42
N THR A 103 -15.23 3.22 -8.46
CA THR A 103 -16.33 4.18 -8.57
C THR A 103 -17.58 3.62 -9.27
N SER A 104 -18.73 4.27 -9.03
CA SER A 104 -20.01 3.96 -9.65
C SER A 104 -20.28 4.79 -10.91
N LEU A 105 -21.32 4.42 -11.66
CA LEU A 105 -21.88 5.22 -12.76
C LEU A 105 -22.90 6.27 -12.31
N THR A 106 -23.46 6.11 -11.10
CA THR A 106 -24.64 6.87 -10.62
C THR A 106 -24.54 7.32 -9.16
N LYS A 107 -23.47 6.93 -8.45
CA LYS A 107 -23.18 7.38 -7.09
C LYS A 107 -21.83 8.09 -7.05
N ILE A 108 -21.71 9.07 -6.17
CA ILE A 108 -20.43 9.55 -5.65
C ILE A 108 -19.95 8.49 -4.67
N GLU A 109 -18.70 8.03 -4.81
CA GLU A 109 -18.08 7.17 -3.80
C GLU A 109 -17.22 8.01 -2.85
N PHE A 110 -17.33 7.74 -1.56
CA PHE A 110 -16.52 8.37 -0.52
C PHE A 110 -15.61 7.33 0.13
N TYR A 111 -14.35 7.69 0.34
CA TYR A 111 -13.42 6.90 1.15
C TYR A 111 -12.96 7.75 2.32
N GLU A 112 -13.08 7.22 3.54
CA GLU A 112 -12.85 7.95 4.78
C GLU A 112 -11.87 7.18 5.69
N VAL A 113 -10.99 7.92 6.38
CA VAL A 113 -10.00 7.36 7.30
C VAL A 113 -9.77 8.26 8.50
N ILE A 114 -9.70 7.69 9.70
CA ILE A 114 -9.11 8.35 10.86
C ILE A 114 -7.60 8.13 10.78
N TYR A 115 -6.84 9.22 10.61
CA TYR A 115 -5.38 9.20 10.52
C TYR A 115 -4.74 10.04 11.64
N THR A 116 -3.65 9.55 12.22
CA THR A 116 -2.80 10.36 13.12
C THR A 116 -1.61 10.89 12.33
N SER A 117 -1.64 12.19 12.04
CA SER A 117 -0.53 12.91 11.38
C SER A 117 0.78 12.80 12.17
N ARG A 118 1.91 12.74 11.47
CA ARG A 118 3.26 12.53 12.05
C ARG A 118 4.20 13.73 11.90
N GLY A 119 3.70 14.85 11.39
CA GLY A 119 4.43 16.08 11.13
C GLY A 119 3.48 17.19 10.71
N ASP A 120 4.03 18.27 10.18
CA ASP A 120 3.27 19.49 9.82
C ASP A 120 2.53 19.35 8.46
N ASN A 121 2.57 18.17 7.83
CA ASN A 121 1.86 17.80 6.59
C ASN A 121 1.46 16.31 6.58
N VAL A 122 0.47 15.95 5.76
CA VAL A 122 0.11 14.57 5.35
C VAL A 122 0.01 14.50 3.83
N SER A 123 0.55 13.45 3.23
CA SER A 123 0.52 13.22 1.78
C SER A 123 -0.60 12.24 1.40
N VAL A 124 -1.55 12.66 0.55
CA VAL A 124 -2.59 11.77 0.00
C VAL A 124 -2.32 11.55 -1.49
N CYS A 125 -2.01 10.32 -1.88
CA CYS A 125 -1.57 9.99 -3.23
C CYS A 125 -2.55 9.09 -3.99
N LEU A 126 -2.77 9.42 -5.27
CA LEU A 126 -3.48 8.60 -6.23
C LEU A 126 -2.48 7.88 -7.13
N ALA A 127 -2.53 6.55 -7.17
CA ALA A 127 -1.59 5.67 -7.87
C ALA A 127 -2.28 4.81 -8.94
N ARG A 128 -1.89 5.01 -10.20
CA ARG A 128 -2.35 4.24 -11.37
C ARG A 128 -1.91 2.78 -11.27
N THR A 129 -2.87 1.87 -11.19
CA THR A 129 -2.61 0.42 -11.07
C THR A 129 -2.33 -0.26 -12.42
N LYS A 130 -2.91 0.21 -13.53
CA LYS A 130 -2.67 -0.32 -14.88
C LYS A 130 -2.65 0.79 -15.94
N ALA A 131 -2.04 0.50 -17.09
CA ALA A 131 -2.06 1.41 -18.23
C ALA A 131 -3.49 1.80 -18.63
N ASN A 132 -3.69 3.06 -18.99
CA ASN A 132 -4.99 3.68 -19.36
C ASN A 132 -6.07 3.67 -18.27
N GLN A 133 -5.74 3.33 -17.01
CA GLN A 133 -6.60 3.59 -15.84
C GLN A 133 -6.11 4.89 -15.20
N PHE A 134 -6.68 6.02 -15.63
CA PHE A 134 -6.27 7.35 -15.18
C PHE A 134 -6.95 7.71 -13.85
N PRO A 135 -6.19 7.99 -12.77
CA PRO A 135 -6.79 8.44 -11.52
C PRO A 135 -7.45 9.81 -11.65
N PHE A 136 -8.47 10.06 -10.84
CA PHE A 136 -9.15 11.35 -10.72
C PHE A 136 -9.65 11.53 -9.29
N ILE A 137 -10.03 12.75 -8.89
CA ILE A 137 -10.66 13.06 -7.59
C ILE A 137 -11.53 14.31 -7.71
N SER A 138 -12.68 14.33 -7.03
CA SER A 138 -13.62 15.45 -7.03
C SER A 138 -13.47 16.35 -5.81
N SER A 139 -13.28 15.77 -4.62
CA SER A 139 -12.95 16.56 -3.43
C SER A 139 -12.02 15.81 -2.47
N LEU A 140 -11.31 16.59 -1.63
CA LEU A 140 -10.41 16.08 -0.60
C LEU A 140 -10.52 16.94 0.66
N GLU A 141 -10.74 16.30 1.80
CA GLU A 141 -11.04 16.96 3.06
C GLU A 141 -10.19 16.43 4.22
N ALA A 142 -9.88 17.28 5.19
CA ALA A 142 -9.29 16.89 6.47
C ALA A 142 -9.91 17.68 7.64
N TRP A 143 -10.55 16.95 8.56
CA TRP A 143 -11.28 17.48 9.71
C TRP A 143 -10.57 17.08 11.00
N PRO A 144 -9.99 18.02 11.78
CA PRO A 144 -9.30 17.69 13.02
C PRO A 144 -10.29 17.15 14.06
N ILE A 145 -9.96 16.01 14.67
CA ILE A 145 -10.79 15.43 15.75
C ILE A 145 -10.06 15.54 17.10
N PRO A 146 -10.79 15.78 18.20
CA PRO A 146 -10.25 15.76 19.55
C PRO A 146 -9.53 14.45 19.89
N ASP A 147 -8.45 14.57 20.67
CA ASP A 147 -7.72 13.43 21.23
C ASP A 147 -8.56 12.59 22.23
N THR A 148 -9.74 13.08 22.63
CA THR A 148 -10.76 12.38 23.43
C THR A 148 -11.68 11.48 22.60
N MET A 149 -11.67 11.59 21.26
CA MET A 149 -12.46 10.75 20.36
C MET A 149 -11.66 9.53 19.89
N TYR A 150 -12.35 8.40 19.80
CA TYR A 150 -11.91 7.07 19.41
C TYR A 150 -10.64 6.63 20.17
N THR A 151 -10.59 6.90 21.48
CA THR A 151 -9.39 6.76 22.33
C THR A 151 -8.72 5.38 22.25
N GLN A 152 -9.52 4.34 22.00
CA GLN A 152 -9.08 2.94 21.92
C GLN A 152 -8.38 2.59 20.59
N MET A 153 -8.65 3.34 19.53
CA MET A 153 -7.97 3.16 18.24
C MET A 153 -6.47 3.48 18.36
N SER A 154 -5.59 2.60 17.88
CA SER A 154 -4.15 2.88 17.92
C SER A 154 -3.75 3.99 16.94
N ARG A 155 -2.93 4.95 17.41
CA ARG A 155 -2.30 5.99 16.59
C ARG A 155 -1.19 5.47 15.65
N SER A 156 -0.77 4.21 15.80
CA SER A 156 0.22 3.59 14.91
C SER A 156 -0.39 3.05 13.61
N LEU A 157 -1.73 3.01 13.52
CA LEU A 157 -2.52 2.49 12.41
C LEU A 157 -3.41 3.62 11.85
N ALA A 158 -3.84 3.46 10.60
CA ALA A 158 -4.94 4.23 10.04
C ALA A 158 -6.24 3.42 10.19
N TRP A 159 -7.37 4.06 10.45
CA TRP A 159 -8.64 3.37 10.70
C TRP A 159 -9.65 3.72 9.62
N LEU A 160 -9.90 2.75 8.75
CA LEU A 160 -10.72 2.90 7.55
C LEU A 160 -12.20 2.77 7.93
N ASN A 161 -13.03 3.76 7.59
CA ASN A 161 -14.48 3.58 7.77
C ASN A 161 -14.94 2.38 6.93
N SER A 162 -15.72 1.49 7.54
CA SER A 162 -16.23 0.27 6.91
C SER A 162 -17.75 0.29 6.85
N TYR A 163 -18.40 0.79 7.90
CA TYR A 163 -19.82 1.11 7.94
C TYR A 163 -20.07 2.27 8.93
N ARG A 164 -21.09 3.10 8.65
CA ARG A 164 -21.65 4.06 9.60
C ARG A 164 -23.14 4.20 9.32
N TYR A 165 -23.99 3.62 10.17
CA TYR A 165 -25.44 3.61 9.97
C TYR A 165 -26.18 4.36 11.07
N ASN A 166 -27.16 5.19 10.68
CA ASN A 166 -28.26 5.62 11.54
C ASN A 166 -29.47 4.70 11.29
N TYR A 167 -30.05 4.13 12.36
CA TYR A 167 -31.09 3.12 12.27
C TYR A 167 -32.48 3.70 12.47
N GLY A 168 -33.48 3.10 11.82
CA GLY A 168 -34.91 3.43 11.99
C GLY A 168 -35.56 4.10 10.77
N THR A 169 -34.75 4.57 9.83
CA THR A 169 -35.18 5.12 8.54
C THR A 169 -34.55 4.34 7.37
N ASN A 170 -35.24 4.30 6.24
CA ASN A 170 -34.74 3.73 4.97
C ASN A 170 -34.91 4.75 3.82
N ASP A 171 -35.23 6.02 4.14
CA ASP A 171 -35.40 7.06 3.13
C ASP A 171 -34.02 7.55 2.66
N PRO A 172 -33.66 7.43 1.36
CA PRO A 172 -32.36 7.88 0.87
C PRO A 172 -32.17 9.40 0.91
N ASN A 173 -33.20 10.19 1.23
CA ASN A 173 -33.09 11.63 1.50
C ASN A 173 -32.68 11.92 2.95
N ASP A 174 -32.71 10.91 3.82
CA ASP A 174 -32.42 10.98 5.27
C ASP A 174 -30.97 10.55 5.59
N VAL A 175 -30.10 10.64 4.58
CA VAL A 175 -28.65 10.54 4.73
C VAL A 175 -28.17 11.77 5.47
N ILE A 176 -27.47 11.57 6.59
CA ILE A 176 -26.89 12.69 7.34
C ILE A 176 -25.62 13.11 6.61
N LEU A 177 -25.78 14.10 5.72
CA LEU A 177 -24.74 14.69 4.87
C LEU A 177 -23.80 15.60 5.68
N GLY A 178 -23.19 15.06 6.73
CA GLY A 178 -22.09 15.70 7.44
C GLY A 178 -22.41 17.07 8.03
N TYR A 179 -21.50 18.03 7.86
CA TYR A 179 -21.56 19.35 8.49
C TYR A 179 -22.58 20.27 7.77
N PRO A 180 -23.39 21.08 8.49
CA PRO A 180 -23.34 21.37 9.93
C PRO A 180 -24.08 20.37 10.84
N THR A 181 -24.78 19.37 10.30
CA THR A 181 -25.58 18.42 11.09
C THR A 181 -24.71 17.53 11.99
N ASP A 182 -23.55 17.10 11.50
CA ASP A 182 -22.47 16.48 12.25
C ASP A 182 -21.28 17.43 12.32
N SER A 183 -20.87 17.82 13.53
CA SER A 183 -19.76 18.77 13.77
C SER A 183 -18.39 18.25 13.29
N TYR A 184 -18.27 16.95 13.04
CA TYR A 184 -17.06 16.30 12.50
C TYR A 184 -17.24 15.86 11.04
N ASN A 185 -18.32 16.32 10.39
CA ASN A 185 -18.63 16.10 8.98
C ASN A 185 -18.71 14.62 8.54
N ARG A 186 -18.97 13.69 9.46
CA ARG A 186 -19.17 12.26 9.13
C ARG A 186 -20.46 12.06 8.33
N ILE A 187 -20.42 11.18 7.34
CA ILE A 187 -21.63 10.71 6.63
C ILE A 187 -22.20 9.49 7.36
N TRP A 188 -23.51 9.49 7.60
CA TRP A 188 -24.25 8.34 8.13
C TRP A 188 -25.27 7.85 7.09
N GLU A 189 -25.30 6.54 6.86
CA GLU A 189 -26.27 5.91 5.94
C GLU A 189 -27.54 5.45 6.70
N PRO A 190 -28.75 5.77 6.20
CA PRO A 190 -30.00 5.35 6.82
C PRO A 190 -30.25 3.86 6.56
N ALA A 191 -30.60 3.11 7.61
CA ALA A 191 -30.93 1.68 7.49
C ALA A 191 -32.08 1.19 8.40
N ILE A 192 -32.84 0.23 7.88
CA ILE A 192 -33.66 -0.71 8.66
C ILE A 192 -33.34 -2.13 8.17
N PRO A 193 -32.61 -2.95 8.97
CA PRO A 193 -32.36 -4.35 8.64
C PRO A 193 -33.65 -5.19 8.54
N PRO A 194 -33.64 -6.33 7.82
CA PRO A 194 -34.81 -7.22 7.75
C PRO A 194 -35.31 -7.64 9.13
N GLU A 195 -36.63 -7.82 9.25
CA GLU A 195 -37.34 -8.28 10.46
C GLU A 195 -37.28 -7.33 11.68
N MET A 196 -36.54 -6.22 11.59
CA MET A 196 -36.48 -5.17 12.61
C MET A 196 -37.64 -4.18 12.47
N VAL A 197 -38.00 -3.52 13.58
CA VAL A 197 -39.11 -2.56 13.64
C VAL A 197 -38.59 -1.16 13.95
N ALA A 198 -38.81 -0.22 13.04
CA ALA A 198 -38.43 1.18 13.21
C ALA A 198 -39.15 1.89 14.38
N ARG A 199 -38.45 2.85 14.98
CA ARG A 199 -38.92 3.76 16.02
C ARG A 199 -38.29 5.14 15.84
N THR A 200 -39.02 6.16 16.30
CA THR A 200 -38.61 7.57 16.30
C THR A 200 -38.85 8.15 17.69
N ALA A 201 -37.97 9.04 18.15
CA ALA A 201 -38.11 9.74 19.42
C ALA A 201 -39.35 10.65 19.45
N ASN A 202 -40.09 10.61 20.56
CA ASN A 202 -41.13 11.61 20.85
C ASN A 202 -40.55 12.93 21.41
N THR A 203 -39.25 13.19 21.20
CA THR A 203 -38.53 14.35 21.74
C THR A 203 -37.39 14.76 20.82
N THR A 204 -37.10 16.06 20.77
CA THR A 204 -35.97 16.65 20.03
C THR A 204 -34.85 17.13 20.96
N ILE A 205 -34.86 16.69 22.22
CA ILE A 205 -33.92 17.12 23.27
C ILE A 205 -33.18 15.89 23.82
N LEU A 206 -31.85 15.95 23.73
CA LEU A 206 -30.89 15.11 24.46
C LEU A 206 -30.16 15.98 25.51
N TYR A 207 -29.86 15.44 26.69
CA TYR A 207 -29.04 16.11 27.69
C TYR A 207 -27.54 15.79 27.56
N SER A 208 -27.21 14.58 27.09
CA SER A 208 -25.84 14.14 26.83
C SER A 208 -25.73 13.12 25.70
N THR A 209 -24.62 13.17 24.98
CA THR A 209 -24.16 12.14 24.04
C THR A 209 -22.86 11.50 24.53
N THR A 210 -22.40 10.44 23.86
CA THR A 210 -21.12 9.79 24.18
C THR A 210 -19.93 10.70 23.85
N VAL A 211 -18.71 10.29 24.26
CA VAL A 211 -17.46 11.00 23.93
C VAL A 211 -17.15 11.04 22.43
N GLU A 212 -17.80 10.18 21.63
CA GLU A 212 -17.68 10.16 20.17
C GLU A 212 -18.69 11.11 19.48
N HIS A 213 -19.53 11.80 20.27
CA HIS A 213 -20.39 12.89 19.83
C HIS A 213 -21.18 12.61 18.54
N PRO A 214 -21.99 11.54 18.46
CA PRO A 214 -22.89 11.31 17.33
C PRO A 214 -23.87 12.50 17.17
N PRO A 215 -24.23 12.89 15.93
CA PRO A 215 -25.18 13.97 15.70
C PRO A 215 -26.58 13.53 16.13
N HIS A 216 -27.37 14.46 16.69
CA HIS A 216 -28.68 14.11 17.27
C HIS A 216 -29.62 13.40 16.28
N SER A 217 -29.58 13.75 14.99
CA SER A 217 -30.34 13.08 13.94
C SER A 217 -29.96 11.61 13.72
N ALA A 218 -28.72 11.20 14.02
CA ALA A 218 -28.32 9.79 13.92
C ALA A 218 -28.88 8.95 15.07
N ILE A 219 -29.34 9.57 16.16
CA ILE A 219 -29.66 8.90 17.43
C ILE A 219 -31.05 9.23 18.00
N PHE A 220 -31.89 9.94 17.25
CA PHE A 220 -33.32 10.11 17.54
C PHE A 220 -34.20 9.03 16.91
N ASP A 221 -33.73 8.34 15.88
CA ASP A 221 -34.37 7.14 15.35
C ASP A 221 -33.67 5.88 15.87
N ALA A 222 -34.36 4.74 15.79
CA ALA A 222 -33.81 3.45 16.16
C ALA A 222 -34.54 2.27 15.50
N ILE A 223 -33.96 1.09 15.68
CA ILE A 223 -34.62 -0.19 15.44
C ILE A 223 -34.78 -0.99 16.74
N GLU A 224 -35.93 -1.66 16.87
CA GLU A 224 -36.22 -2.68 17.87
C GLU A 224 -36.33 -4.06 17.22
N SER A 225 -36.13 -5.12 18.00
CA SER A 225 -36.56 -6.47 17.58
C SER A 225 -38.09 -6.61 17.69
N SER A 226 -38.64 -7.63 17.02
CA SER A 226 -40.08 -7.87 16.90
C SER A 226 -40.79 -8.38 18.18
N SER A 227 -40.05 -8.68 19.26
CA SER A 227 -40.58 -9.17 20.55
C SER A 227 -39.57 -8.92 21.66
N SER A 228 -40.02 -8.69 22.90
CA SER A 228 -39.12 -8.57 24.07
C SER A 228 -38.23 -9.79 24.33
N THR A 229 -38.56 -10.94 23.73
CA THR A 229 -37.78 -12.18 23.77
C THR A 229 -36.71 -12.31 22.69
N ASN A 230 -36.69 -11.43 21.68
CA ASN A 230 -35.90 -11.64 20.47
C ASN A 230 -34.63 -10.77 20.49
N SER A 231 -33.47 -11.37 20.21
CA SER A 231 -32.24 -10.63 19.96
C SER A 231 -32.35 -9.72 18.73
N ILE A 232 -31.61 -8.61 18.72
CA ILE A 232 -31.17 -7.98 17.46
C ILE A 232 -29.84 -8.62 17.06
N SER A 233 -29.64 -8.94 15.78
CA SER A 233 -28.37 -9.47 15.25
C SER A 233 -27.99 -8.73 13.96
N LEU A 234 -26.81 -8.11 13.96
CA LEU A 234 -26.29 -7.25 12.89
C LEU A 234 -24.97 -7.82 12.39
N SER A 235 -24.90 -8.18 11.10
CA SER A 235 -23.74 -8.86 10.51
C SER A 235 -23.09 -8.04 9.39
N PHE A 236 -21.79 -7.82 9.51
CA PHE A 236 -20.97 -6.92 8.69
C PHE A 236 -19.87 -7.68 7.97
N LYS A 237 -19.63 -7.40 6.68
CA LYS A 237 -18.62 -8.13 5.90
C LYS A 237 -17.27 -7.42 5.98
N ILE A 238 -16.28 -8.06 6.60
CA ILE A 238 -14.93 -7.52 6.74
C ILE A 238 -14.08 -8.03 5.57
N GLY A 239 -13.68 -7.12 4.68
CA GLY A 239 -13.02 -7.47 3.40
C GLY A 239 -11.62 -8.09 3.51
N LYS A 240 -10.98 -8.02 4.69
CA LYS A 240 -9.63 -8.53 4.96
C LYS A 240 -9.64 -9.40 6.22
N ALA A 241 -9.19 -10.65 6.09
CA ALA A 241 -9.08 -11.58 7.22
C ALA A 241 -8.01 -11.12 8.23
N ASN A 242 -8.23 -11.41 9.51
CA ASN A 242 -7.35 -11.07 10.63
C ASN A 242 -7.08 -9.56 10.71
N SER A 243 -8.13 -8.76 10.54
CA SER A 243 -8.06 -7.31 10.69
C SER A 243 -8.54 -6.89 12.08
N LEU A 244 -7.90 -5.87 12.64
CA LEU A 244 -8.34 -5.26 13.89
C LEU A 244 -9.53 -4.33 13.60
N ASN A 245 -10.72 -4.70 14.08
CA ASN A 245 -11.96 -3.96 13.86
C ASN A 245 -12.34 -3.22 15.14
N TYR A 246 -12.75 -1.96 15.02
CA TYR A 246 -13.36 -1.16 16.10
C TYR A 246 -14.85 -0.99 15.78
N ILE A 247 -15.71 -1.45 16.67
CA ILE A 247 -17.16 -1.21 16.64
C ILE A 247 -17.54 -0.25 17.76
N GLU A 248 -18.43 0.70 17.46
CA GLU A 248 -19.12 1.56 18.42
C GLU A 248 -20.63 1.44 18.18
N THR A 249 -21.41 1.33 19.25
CA THR A 249 -22.88 1.19 19.19
C THR A 249 -23.55 2.23 20.07
N TYR A 250 -24.65 2.81 19.58
CA TYR A 250 -25.30 3.96 20.20
C TYR A 250 -26.75 3.65 20.57
N PHE A 251 -27.15 4.03 21.79
CA PHE A 251 -28.43 3.69 22.39
C PHE A 251 -29.07 4.90 23.09
N THR A 252 -30.18 5.37 22.52
CA THR A 252 -31.07 6.37 23.13
C THR A 252 -32.39 5.70 23.46
N GLU A 253 -32.91 5.83 24.70
CA GLU A 253 -34.32 5.48 24.93
C GLU A 253 -35.23 6.59 24.39
N LEU A 254 -36.24 6.21 23.62
CA LEU A 254 -37.00 7.12 22.75
C LEU A 254 -38.23 7.74 23.42
N THR A 255 -38.69 7.13 24.52
CA THR A 255 -39.80 7.59 25.36
C THR A 255 -39.53 7.32 26.84
N ALA A 256 -40.02 8.17 27.73
CA ALA A 256 -39.98 7.87 29.16
C ALA A 256 -40.76 6.58 29.47
N LEU A 257 -40.09 5.59 30.05
CA LEU A 257 -40.66 4.28 30.36
C LEU A 257 -41.67 4.33 31.52
N SER A 258 -42.68 3.46 31.51
CA SER A 258 -43.57 3.29 32.66
C SER A 258 -42.83 2.63 33.83
N ILE A 259 -43.36 2.76 35.05
CA ILE A 259 -42.77 2.14 36.26
C ILE A 259 -42.68 0.60 36.23
N ASN A 260 -43.35 -0.06 35.28
CA ASN A 260 -43.30 -1.51 35.05
C ASN A 260 -42.53 -1.88 33.77
N ASP A 261 -42.06 -0.90 33.00
CA ASP A 261 -41.39 -1.10 31.72
C ASP A 261 -39.88 -1.01 31.93
N THR A 262 -39.16 -2.06 31.56
CA THR A 262 -37.70 -2.15 31.71
C THR A 262 -37.11 -2.58 30.37
N ARG A 263 -36.08 -1.87 29.91
CA ARG A 263 -35.27 -2.28 28.75
C ARG A 263 -33.84 -2.54 29.21
N SER A 264 -33.38 -3.78 29.09
CA SER A 264 -32.02 -4.16 29.47
C SER A 264 -31.52 -5.35 28.64
N PHE A 265 -30.39 -5.21 27.97
CA PHE A 265 -29.86 -6.21 27.05
C PHE A 265 -28.33 -6.34 27.12
N ASP A 266 -27.86 -7.57 26.95
CA ASP A 266 -26.45 -7.92 26.89
C ASP A 266 -25.92 -7.78 25.46
N ILE A 267 -24.85 -7.01 25.30
CA ILE A 267 -24.14 -6.87 24.03
C ILE A 267 -23.11 -7.98 23.91
N TYR A 268 -23.24 -8.77 22.86
CA TYR A 268 -22.26 -9.72 22.38
C TYR A 268 -21.70 -9.22 21.04
N VAL A 269 -20.41 -9.44 20.79
CA VAL A 269 -19.84 -9.29 19.45
C VAL A 269 -18.97 -10.50 19.17
N ASP A 270 -19.23 -11.16 18.04
CA ASP A 270 -18.67 -12.45 17.65
C ASP A 270 -18.80 -13.51 18.75
N GLY A 271 -20.00 -13.58 19.34
CA GLY A 271 -20.34 -14.49 20.44
C GLY A 271 -19.73 -14.14 21.81
N ASN A 272 -18.85 -13.13 21.89
CA ASN A 272 -18.19 -12.71 23.13
C ASN A 272 -18.97 -11.59 23.81
N TYR A 273 -19.40 -11.80 25.06
CA TYR A 273 -20.04 -10.75 25.89
C TYR A 273 -19.12 -9.54 26.05
N LYS A 274 -19.69 -8.33 26.01
CA LYS A 274 -19.00 -7.06 26.22
C LYS A 274 -19.51 -6.32 27.45
N VAL A 275 -20.81 -6.00 27.48
CA VAL A 275 -21.45 -5.18 28.52
C VAL A 275 -22.98 -5.36 28.47
N THR A 276 -23.65 -5.17 29.61
CA THR A 276 -25.11 -5.06 29.70
C THR A 276 -25.51 -3.59 29.64
N ILE A 277 -26.41 -3.22 28.75
CA ILE A 277 -26.92 -1.84 28.58
C ILE A 277 -28.39 -1.77 28.99
N SER A 278 -28.72 -0.74 29.75
CA SER A 278 -30.10 -0.28 30.01
C SER A 278 -30.19 1.17 29.55
N PRO A 279 -30.77 1.48 28.36
CA PRO A 279 -30.76 2.83 27.80
C PRO A 279 -31.56 3.81 28.65
N GLU A 280 -31.10 5.06 28.74
CA GLU A 280 -31.75 6.13 29.49
C GLU A 280 -32.51 7.10 28.57
N TYR A 281 -33.65 7.62 29.04
CA TYR A 281 -34.44 8.58 28.28
C TYR A 281 -33.71 9.93 28.19
N GLN A 282 -33.56 10.44 26.96
CA GLN A 282 -32.84 11.69 26.64
C GLN A 282 -31.32 11.68 26.92
N ASN A 283 -30.73 10.52 27.22
CA ASN A 283 -29.28 10.33 27.35
C ASN A 283 -28.83 9.26 26.35
N CYS A 284 -27.99 9.61 25.38
CA CYS A 284 -27.40 8.62 24.49
C CYS A 284 -26.23 7.93 25.20
N THR A 285 -26.39 6.64 25.45
CA THR A 285 -25.34 5.74 25.94
C THR A 285 -24.67 5.04 24.76
N GLY A 286 -23.49 4.45 24.98
CA GLY A 286 -22.82 3.70 23.92
C GLY A 286 -21.87 2.64 24.46
N ALA A 287 -21.50 1.70 23.58
CA ALA A 287 -20.62 0.60 23.88
C ALA A 287 -19.76 0.24 22.67
N TRP A 288 -18.47 0.02 22.94
CA TRP A 288 -17.48 -0.31 21.92
C TRP A 288 -16.82 -1.67 22.16
N ALA A 289 -16.20 -2.21 21.11
CA ALA A 289 -15.28 -3.33 21.21
C ALA A 289 -14.16 -3.23 20.17
N ILE A 290 -12.99 -3.79 20.50
CA ILE A 290 -11.92 -4.08 19.56
C ILE A 290 -11.79 -5.59 19.41
N ILE A 291 -11.77 -6.08 18.17
CA ILE A 291 -11.83 -7.52 17.83
C ILE A 291 -10.92 -7.79 16.64
N ASN A 292 -10.25 -8.95 16.62
CA ASN A 292 -9.43 -9.39 15.50
C ASN A 292 -10.10 -10.61 14.83
N GLU A 293 -10.90 -10.34 13.81
CA GLU A 293 -11.82 -11.32 13.21
C GLU A 293 -11.63 -11.43 11.69
N ALA A 294 -12.23 -12.46 11.07
CA ALA A 294 -12.12 -12.69 9.63
C ALA A 294 -13.48 -12.94 8.96
N GLY A 295 -13.74 -12.21 7.87
CA GLY A 295 -14.87 -12.47 6.96
C GLY A 295 -16.19 -11.81 7.37
N THR A 296 -16.79 -12.20 8.49
CA THR A 296 -18.06 -11.61 8.97
C THR A 296 -18.00 -11.34 10.47
N LEU A 297 -18.18 -10.07 10.85
CA LEU A 297 -18.32 -9.64 12.24
C LEU A 297 -19.80 -9.52 12.57
N THR A 298 -20.25 -10.04 13.71
CA THR A 298 -21.65 -10.02 14.14
C THR A 298 -21.80 -9.40 15.52
N ALA A 299 -22.54 -8.29 15.61
CA ALA A 299 -23.00 -7.71 16.87
C ALA A 299 -24.41 -8.23 17.20
N GLU A 300 -24.61 -8.75 18.40
CA GLU A 300 -25.89 -9.28 18.87
C GLU A 300 -26.28 -8.65 20.21
N LEU A 301 -27.52 -8.16 20.31
CA LEU A 301 -28.09 -7.56 21.51
C LEU A 301 -29.14 -8.53 22.05
N ARG A 302 -28.85 -9.19 23.18
CA ARG A 302 -29.73 -10.21 23.77
C ARG A 302 -30.54 -9.63 24.93
N PRO A 303 -31.87 -9.72 24.96
CA PRO A 303 -32.66 -9.24 26.10
C PRO A 303 -32.30 -10.02 27.37
N THR A 304 -32.13 -9.31 28.49
CA THR A 304 -31.93 -9.91 29.82
C THR A 304 -33.25 -10.46 30.38
N SER A 305 -33.20 -11.30 31.41
CA SER A 305 -34.39 -11.86 32.07
C SER A 305 -35.33 -10.82 32.68
N GLU A 306 -34.81 -9.64 32.99
CA GLU A 306 -35.57 -8.54 33.61
C GLU A 306 -36.13 -7.54 32.57
N SER A 307 -35.84 -7.73 31.27
CA SER A 307 -36.31 -6.84 30.21
C SER A 307 -37.76 -7.16 29.83
N THR A 308 -38.66 -6.21 30.02
CA THR A 308 -40.05 -6.31 29.53
C THR A 308 -40.20 -5.76 28.11
N LEU A 309 -39.26 -4.92 27.67
CA LEU A 309 -39.16 -4.35 26.32
C LEU A 309 -38.07 -5.04 25.46
N PRO A 310 -38.17 -5.01 24.12
CA PRO A 310 -37.14 -5.54 23.22
C PRO A 310 -35.82 -4.75 23.30
N PRO A 311 -34.69 -5.35 22.89
CA PRO A 311 -33.47 -4.58 22.62
C PRO A 311 -33.74 -3.48 21.59
N ILE A 312 -32.97 -2.40 21.67
CA ILE A 312 -33.04 -1.23 20.78
C ILE A 312 -31.63 -0.82 20.37
N ILE A 313 -31.45 -0.26 19.18
CA ILE A 313 -30.20 0.39 18.75
C ILE A 313 -30.49 1.55 17.81
N SER A 314 -29.85 2.70 18.09
CA SER A 314 -30.07 3.95 17.37
C SER A 314 -29.06 4.13 16.23
N ALA A 315 -27.79 3.84 16.46
CA ALA A 315 -26.75 3.92 15.43
C ALA A 315 -25.57 2.96 15.69
N ILE A 316 -24.72 2.80 14.68
CA ILE A 316 -23.49 1.99 14.74
C ILE A 316 -22.40 2.58 13.86
N GLU A 317 -21.15 2.50 14.33
CA GLU A 317 -19.95 2.74 13.53
C GLU A 317 -19.06 1.49 13.54
N LEU A 318 -18.46 1.18 12.39
CA LEU A 318 -17.48 0.10 12.25
C LEU A 318 -16.28 0.58 11.42
N TYR A 319 -15.08 0.44 11.98
CA TYR A 319 -13.81 0.77 11.34
C TYR A 319 -12.88 -0.43 11.29
N THR A 320 -12.19 -0.62 10.16
CA THR A 320 -11.17 -1.65 9.95
C THR A 320 -9.79 -0.99 9.99
N ALA A 321 -8.87 -1.47 10.83
CA ALA A 321 -7.51 -0.93 10.87
C ALA A 321 -6.68 -1.33 9.63
N SER A 322 -5.81 -0.42 9.20
CA SER A 322 -4.79 -0.66 8.18
C SER A 322 -3.75 -1.67 8.66
N ASP A 323 -2.89 -2.11 7.73
CA ASP A 323 -1.58 -2.67 8.10
C ASP A 323 -0.74 -1.63 8.87
N ALA A 324 0.32 -2.12 9.53
CA ALA A 324 1.23 -1.27 10.30
C ALA A 324 1.84 -0.18 9.40
N LEU A 325 1.59 1.10 9.72
CA LEU A 325 2.03 2.22 8.91
C LEU A 325 3.56 2.28 8.84
N ILE A 326 4.11 2.24 7.64
CA ILE A 326 5.54 2.31 7.33
C ILE A 326 6.03 3.68 7.79
N THR A 327 6.87 3.70 8.83
CA THR A 327 7.21 4.92 9.58
C THR A 327 8.30 5.79 8.94
N THR A 328 8.67 5.54 7.68
CA THR A 328 9.83 6.15 7.01
C THR A 328 9.57 7.53 6.39
N GLY A 329 8.59 8.27 6.93
CA GLY A 329 8.51 9.71 6.77
C GLY A 329 9.75 10.39 7.38
N THR A 330 10.32 11.37 6.68
CA THR A 330 11.47 12.13 7.20
C THR A 330 10.94 13.22 8.12
N SER A 331 11.20 13.13 9.43
CA SER A 331 10.65 14.11 10.38
C SER A 331 11.17 15.51 10.10
N GLN A 332 10.27 16.50 10.09
CA GLN A 332 10.66 17.91 9.99
C GLN A 332 11.49 18.37 11.21
N ASP A 333 11.41 17.66 12.35
CA ASP A 333 12.16 18.01 13.56
C ASP A 333 13.66 17.70 13.45
N ASP A 334 14.07 16.73 12.60
CA ASP A 334 15.49 16.51 12.29
C ASP A 334 16.11 17.73 11.59
N CYS A 335 15.30 18.51 10.87
CA CYS A 335 15.73 19.76 10.25
C CYS A 335 15.77 20.92 11.28
N LYS A 336 14.78 20.99 12.17
CA LYS A 336 14.65 22.05 13.21
C LYS A 336 15.74 21.99 14.29
N ARG A 337 16.41 20.85 14.51
CA ARG A 337 17.27 20.62 15.70
C ARG A 337 18.76 21.00 15.56
N HIS A 338 19.30 21.10 14.34
CA HIS A 338 20.76 21.20 14.14
C HIS A 338 21.27 22.18 13.07
N LEU A 339 20.42 22.99 12.43
CA LEU A 339 20.84 24.00 11.45
C LEU A 339 20.20 25.38 11.71
N PRO A 340 20.89 26.49 11.38
CA PRO A 340 20.33 27.84 11.51
C PRO A 340 19.20 28.08 10.48
N PRO A 341 18.21 28.96 10.74
CA PRO A 341 16.99 29.07 9.92
C PRO A 341 17.21 29.36 8.43
N SER A 342 18.28 30.07 8.08
CA SER A 342 18.65 30.36 6.69
C SER A 342 19.09 29.13 5.88
N PHE A 343 19.47 28.03 6.53
CA PHE A 343 19.89 26.80 5.84
C PHE A 343 18.72 25.89 5.45
N CYS A 344 17.66 25.85 6.27
CA CYS A 344 16.44 25.09 5.95
C CYS A 344 15.77 25.60 4.65
N PHE A 345 15.83 26.92 4.42
CA PHE A 345 15.24 27.57 3.25
C PHE A 345 15.82 27.08 1.92
N SER A 346 17.07 26.63 1.89
CA SER A 346 17.74 26.15 0.66
C SER A 346 17.52 24.67 0.35
N ILE A 347 16.92 23.88 1.25
CA ILE A 347 16.70 22.43 1.04
C ILE A 347 15.30 22.13 0.53
N ILE A 348 14.31 22.97 0.88
CA ILE A 348 12.90 22.77 0.51
C ILE A 348 12.65 23.14 -0.97
N HIS A 349 13.26 24.22 -1.47
CA HIS A 349 12.98 24.72 -2.83
C HIS A 349 13.59 23.90 -3.98
N THR A 350 14.56 23.02 -3.73
CA THR A 350 15.21 22.24 -4.81
C THR A 350 14.38 21.04 -5.29
N PHE A 351 13.23 20.76 -4.66
CA PHE A 351 12.30 19.70 -5.05
C PHE A 351 11.00 20.19 -5.69
N TRP A 352 10.67 21.49 -5.57
CA TRP A 352 9.40 22.04 -6.04
C TRP A 352 9.63 23.33 -6.83
N GLY A 353 9.35 23.28 -8.13
CA GLY A 353 9.56 24.40 -9.03
C GLY A 353 8.51 25.50 -8.86
N PHE A 354 8.87 26.56 -8.13
CA PHE A 354 8.27 27.88 -8.26
C PHE A 354 9.37 28.92 -8.40
N GLY A 355 9.19 29.85 -9.34
CA GLY A 355 9.95 31.08 -9.39
C GLY A 355 9.14 32.22 -8.78
N ASP A 356 9.75 32.99 -7.90
CA ASP A 356 9.37 34.39 -7.68
C ASP A 356 10.63 35.25 -7.72
N SER A 357 10.49 36.49 -8.17
CA SER A 357 11.58 37.38 -8.53
C SER A 357 11.61 38.61 -7.62
N SER A 358 12.44 38.59 -6.57
CA SER A 358 12.95 39.84 -5.99
C SER A 358 14.29 39.66 -5.25
N GLN A 359 15.06 40.75 -5.18
CA GLN A 359 16.30 40.93 -4.40
C GLN A 359 17.55 40.11 -4.81
N ALA A 360 18.16 40.48 -5.94
CA ALA A 360 19.62 40.36 -6.14
C ALA A 360 20.35 41.48 -5.34
N PRO A 361 21.65 41.38 -4.96
CA PRO A 361 22.81 41.10 -5.84
C PRO A 361 23.75 39.98 -5.28
N LEU A 362 24.78 39.45 -5.98
CA LEU A 362 25.69 40.04 -6.98
C LEU A 362 26.01 39.15 -8.20
N SER A 363 26.25 39.84 -9.32
CA SER A 363 27.16 39.53 -10.44
C SER A 363 27.03 38.21 -11.24
N ASN A 364 26.72 38.41 -12.53
CA ASN A 364 27.21 37.68 -13.70
C ASN A 364 26.78 36.21 -13.89
N TRP A 365 25.62 36.03 -14.53
CA TRP A 365 25.50 35.11 -15.67
C TRP A 365 24.94 35.89 -16.87
N THR A 366 25.47 35.62 -18.06
CA THR A 366 25.06 36.25 -19.33
C THR A 366 23.97 35.45 -20.03
N ASP A 367 23.27 36.09 -20.96
CA ASP A 367 22.13 35.55 -21.69
C ASP A 367 22.46 34.29 -22.52
N GLU A 368 21.53 33.35 -22.53
CA GLU A 368 20.78 33.00 -23.75
C GLU A 368 19.48 32.28 -23.37
N VAL A 369 18.36 32.63 -24.02
CA VAL A 369 17.02 32.12 -23.70
C VAL A 369 16.52 31.27 -24.87
N GLU A 370 16.38 29.96 -24.69
CA GLU A 370 15.50 29.15 -25.53
C GLU A 370 15.02 27.84 -24.87
N ASN A 371 13.72 27.56 -25.02
CA ASN A 371 13.04 26.25 -25.08
C ASN A 371 13.17 25.23 -23.92
N HIS A 372 12.19 25.28 -23.01
CA HIS A 372 11.37 24.15 -22.55
C HIS A 372 12.06 22.79 -22.21
N ALA A 373 12.83 22.74 -21.12
CA ALA A 373 13.01 21.51 -20.33
C ALA A 373 13.39 21.82 -18.87
N PHE A 374 12.57 21.43 -17.89
CA PHE A 374 12.84 21.72 -16.48
C PHE A 374 13.94 20.80 -15.91
N ARG A 375 15.17 21.28 -15.87
CA ARG A 375 16.36 20.52 -15.43
C ARG A 375 16.61 20.66 -13.92
N VAL A 376 16.11 19.72 -13.12
CA VAL A 376 16.57 19.58 -11.73
C VAL A 376 17.97 18.96 -11.72
N THR A 377 18.98 19.67 -11.22
CA THR A 377 20.38 19.19 -11.18
C THR A 377 20.91 19.22 -9.74
N LEU A 378 21.30 18.06 -9.22
CA LEU A 378 21.70 17.87 -7.82
C LEU A 378 23.17 18.26 -7.58
N TYR A 379 23.42 19.53 -7.23
CA TYR A 379 24.73 20.03 -6.79
C TYR A 379 24.76 20.23 -5.26
N GLY A 380 25.86 19.82 -4.59
CA GLY A 380 26.05 20.12 -3.17
C GLY A 380 27.13 19.29 -2.47
N ASN A 381 28.34 19.85 -2.31
CA ASN A 381 29.47 19.19 -1.63
C ASN A 381 29.42 19.32 -0.08
N GLY A 382 28.21 19.34 0.51
CA GLY A 382 27.99 19.72 1.92
C GLY A 382 27.34 18.68 2.84
N TRP A 383 27.00 17.49 2.33
CA TRP A 383 26.10 16.54 3.02
C TRP A 383 26.85 15.51 3.90
N VAL A 384 27.86 15.96 4.66
CA VAL A 384 28.74 15.08 5.48
C VAL A 384 28.22 14.87 6.91
N ALA A 385 26.92 14.61 7.08
CA ALA A 385 26.32 14.09 8.32
C ALA A 385 24.84 13.67 8.14
N LEU A 386 24.58 12.49 7.56
CA LEU A 386 23.25 11.86 7.61
C LEU A 386 23.35 10.43 8.17
N PRO A 387 23.38 10.27 9.51
CA PRO A 387 23.73 9.01 10.15
C PRO A 387 22.61 7.96 10.21
N MET A 388 21.43 8.16 9.60
CA MET A 388 20.30 7.22 9.75
C MET A 388 19.62 6.71 8.46
N ILE A 389 19.97 7.20 7.27
CA ILE A 389 19.36 6.68 6.02
C ILE A 389 19.83 5.23 5.78
N ARG A 390 18.92 4.26 5.96
CA ARG A 390 19.16 2.81 5.73
C ARG A 390 18.59 2.29 4.42
N PHE A 391 17.36 2.64 4.07
CA PHE A 391 16.71 2.16 2.83
C PHE A 391 16.10 3.36 2.13
N LYS A 392 16.28 3.47 0.81
CA LYS A 392 15.68 4.55 0.02
C LYS A 392 15.24 4.06 -1.36
N ASP A 393 13.93 4.08 -1.59
CA ASP A 393 13.37 3.99 -2.93
C ASP A 393 13.11 5.41 -3.49
N LEU A 394 13.44 5.60 -4.76
CA LEU A 394 13.21 6.80 -5.58
C LEU A 394 12.75 6.40 -7.00
N SER A 395 12.40 5.13 -7.23
CA SER A 395 12.05 4.62 -8.55
C SER A 395 10.75 5.21 -9.12
N ASN A 396 10.57 5.12 -10.44
CA ASN A 396 9.37 5.55 -11.17
C ASN A 396 9.04 7.05 -11.01
N ASN A 397 10.07 7.90 -10.90
CA ASN A 397 9.97 9.36 -10.81
C ASN A 397 10.54 10.03 -12.08
N SER A 398 10.41 11.36 -12.20
CA SER A 398 11.01 12.14 -13.29
C SER A 398 12.39 12.74 -12.97
N LEU A 399 13.12 12.18 -11.99
CA LEU A 399 14.45 12.68 -11.61
C LEU A 399 15.44 12.53 -12.76
N SER A 400 16.32 13.50 -12.96
CA SER A 400 17.22 13.54 -14.13
C SER A 400 18.61 14.10 -13.78
N GLY A 401 19.52 14.06 -14.75
CA GLY A 401 20.92 14.44 -14.57
C GLY A 401 21.78 13.32 -13.98
N HIS A 402 22.96 13.67 -13.49
CA HIS A 402 23.92 12.68 -12.97
C HIS A 402 23.53 12.19 -11.58
N ILE A 403 23.77 10.90 -11.31
CA ILE A 403 23.62 10.31 -9.98
C ILE A 403 24.71 10.92 -9.06
N PRO A 404 24.38 11.57 -7.93
CA PRO A 404 25.38 12.29 -7.13
C PRO A 404 26.29 11.39 -6.29
N GLU A 405 27.58 11.74 -6.19
CA GLU A 405 28.56 10.98 -5.41
C GLU A 405 28.22 10.89 -3.91
N PHE A 406 27.53 11.88 -3.35
CA PHE A 406 27.23 11.93 -1.91
C PHE A 406 26.31 10.79 -1.45
N LEU A 407 25.50 10.19 -2.34
CA LEU A 407 24.73 8.99 -2.05
C LEU A 407 25.65 7.81 -1.67
N GLY A 408 26.82 7.75 -2.31
CA GLY A 408 27.90 6.82 -1.97
C GLY A 408 28.52 7.08 -0.58
N ASN A 409 28.30 8.24 0.04
CA ASN A 409 28.89 8.61 1.33
C ASN A 409 27.95 8.36 2.53
N LEU A 410 26.64 8.14 2.31
CA LEU A 410 25.63 7.90 3.36
C LEU A 410 25.93 6.64 4.20
N LEU A 411 26.48 6.80 5.41
CA LEU A 411 27.16 5.74 6.16
C LEU A 411 26.33 4.46 6.40
N ASN A 412 25.04 4.61 6.72
CA ASN A 412 24.16 3.49 7.12
C ASN A 412 23.28 2.93 5.98
N LEU A 413 23.48 3.38 4.73
CA LEU A 413 22.71 2.92 3.58
C LEU A 413 22.92 1.41 3.34
N LYS A 414 21.81 0.65 3.28
CA LYS A 414 21.70 -0.77 2.89
C LYS A 414 21.04 -0.96 1.51
N LEU A 415 20.10 -0.09 1.12
CA LEU A 415 19.39 -0.15 -0.17
C LEU A 415 19.15 1.24 -0.80
N LEU A 416 19.35 1.33 -2.12
CA LEU A 416 19.05 2.50 -2.94
C LEU A 416 18.45 2.08 -4.30
N ASN A 417 17.17 2.33 -4.54
CA ASN A 417 16.50 2.05 -5.82
C ASN A 417 16.26 3.36 -6.60
N LEU A 418 16.79 3.46 -7.82
CA LEU A 418 16.65 4.61 -8.73
C LEU A 418 15.92 4.25 -10.05
N ASP A 419 15.27 3.09 -10.13
CA ASP A 419 14.74 2.52 -11.37
C ASP A 419 13.70 3.41 -12.06
N TYR A 420 13.54 3.29 -13.38
CA TYR A 420 12.55 3.99 -14.19
C TYR A 420 12.52 5.53 -13.96
N ASN A 421 13.71 6.13 -13.87
CA ASN A 421 13.92 7.57 -13.85
C ASN A 421 14.56 8.06 -15.16
N LYS A 422 14.95 9.35 -15.21
CA LYS A 422 15.60 10.02 -16.35
C LYS A 422 17.07 10.37 -16.05
N PHE A 423 17.73 9.65 -15.13
CA PHE A 423 19.15 9.87 -14.81
C PHE A 423 20.06 9.58 -16.02
N SER A 424 21.27 10.12 -15.99
CA SER A 424 22.27 9.99 -17.05
C SER A 424 23.72 9.92 -16.53
N GLY A 425 24.63 9.45 -17.40
CA GLY A 425 26.06 9.35 -17.12
C GLY A 425 26.44 8.16 -16.23
N HIS A 426 27.67 8.17 -15.71
CA HIS A 426 28.20 7.05 -14.94
C HIS A 426 27.64 7.00 -13.50
N ILE A 427 27.49 5.81 -12.95
CA ILE A 427 27.22 5.61 -11.52
C ILE A 427 28.48 5.98 -10.70
N PRO A 428 28.38 6.83 -9.66
CA PRO A 428 29.48 7.13 -8.76
C PRO A 428 30.18 5.90 -8.18
N HIS A 429 31.51 5.94 -8.20
CA HIS A 429 32.39 4.89 -7.70
C HIS A 429 32.16 4.59 -6.21
N ASN A 430 31.75 5.57 -5.42
CA ASN A 430 31.44 5.42 -3.99
C ASN A 430 30.13 4.65 -3.73
N ILE A 431 29.19 4.65 -4.69
CA ILE A 431 27.99 3.79 -4.67
C ILE A 431 28.39 2.37 -5.08
N LEU A 432 29.14 2.21 -6.18
CA LEU A 432 29.60 0.91 -6.69
C LEU A 432 30.51 0.15 -5.71
N LYS A 433 31.24 0.86 -4.84
CA LYS A 433 32.08 0.28 -3.77
C LYS A 433 31.31 -0.20 -2.54
N LYS A 434 30.05 0.21 -2.37
CA LYS A 434 29.27 -0.13 -1.17
C LYS A 434 28.59 -1.49 -1.31
N LYS A 435 28.57 -2.24 -0.21
CA LYS A 435 27.76 -3.46 -0.07
C LYS A 435 26.29 -3.09 0.18
N ILE A 436 25.62 -2.59 -0.86
CA ILE A 436 24.21 -2.19 -0.83
C ILE A 436 23.45 -2.81 -2.01
N ARG A 437 22.14 -3.02 -1.85
CA ARG A 437 21.26 -3.25 -3.00
C ARG A 437 21.11 -1.94 -3.75
N PHE A 438 21.51 -1.91 -5.02
CA PHE A 438 21.49 -0.70 -5.84
C PHE A 438 20.99 -1.00 -7.25
N SER A 439 19.91 -0.33 -7.67
CA SER A 439 19.30 -0.50 -8.99
C SER A 439 19.15 0.84 -9.73
N VAL A 440 19.34 0.80 -11.05
CA VAL A 440 19.15 1.92 -12.00
C VAL A 440 18.41 1.49 -13.30
N LYS A 441 17.78 0.30 -13.28
CA LYS A 441 17.07 -0.32 -14.41
C LYS A 441 16.06 0.65 -15.02
N GLY A 442 16.02 0.76 -16.34
CA GLY A 442 15.08 1.66 -17.03
C GLY A 442 15.47 3.14 -17.06
N ASN A 443 16.64 3.55 -16.52
CA ASN A 443 17.23 4.84 -16.84
C ASN A 443 17.99 4.73 -18.17
N PRO A 444 17.53 5.34 -19.29
CA PRO A 444 18.04 5.01 -20.62
C PRO A 444 19.44 5.56 -20.93
N ASN A 445 19.96 6.47 -20.10
CA ASN A 445 21.21 7.19 -20.33
C ASN A 445 22.28 6.94 -19.23
N VAL A 446 22.07 5.96 -18.34
CA VAL A 446 23.02 5.63 -17.25
C VAL A 446 23.96 4.49 -17.68
N ASP A 447 25.26 4.73 -17.58
CA ASP A 447 26.27 3.68 -17.78
C ASP A 447 26.38 2.81 -16.52
N ASP A 448 25.80 1.60 -16.57
CA ASP A 448 25.99 0.60 -15.52
C ASP A 448 27.11 -0.41 -15.88
N PRO A 449 28.32 -0.29 -15.30
CA PRO A 449 29.42 -1.20 -15.59
C PRO A 449 29.17 -2.63 -15.08
N ARG A 450 28.12 -2.86 -14.27
CA ARG A 450 27.75 -4.20 -13.78
C ARG A 450 27.01 -5.02 -14.85
N GLY A 451 26.32 -4.35 -15.78
CA GLY A 451 25.60 -5.00 -16.89
C GLY A 451 26.50 -5.51 -18.02
N SER A 452 27.70 -4.94 -18.19
CA SER A 452 28.59 -5.28 -19.31
C SER A 452 29.42 -6.55 -19.06
N LYS A 453 28.78 -7.72 -19.19
CA LYS A 453 29.46 -9.04 -19.20
C LYS A 453 29.21 -9.89 -20.44
N ALA A 454 28.38 -9.44 -21.38
CA ALA A 454 28.05 -10.19 -22.59
C ALA A 454 29.20 -10.23 -23.63
N ALA A 455 29.93 -9.12 -23.82
CA ALA A 455 30.86 -8.96 -24.94
C ALA A 455 32.12 -9.86 -24.86
N THR A 456 32.72 -9.99 -23.67
CA THR A 456 34.03 -10.63 -23.49
C THR A 456 34.00 -12.15 -23.76
N ILE A 457 32.87 -12.80 -23.49
CA ILE A 457 32.73 -14.27 -23.60
C ILE A 457 32.73 -14.70 -25.08
N VAL A 458 32.04 -13.95 -25.95
CA VAL A 458 31.96 -14.24 -27.39
C VAL A 458 33.34 -14.15 -28.07
N GLY A 459 34.16 -13.16 -27.69
CA GLY A 459 35.51 -12.98 -28.23
C GLY A 459 36.43 -14.17 -27.95
N LEU A 460 36.36 -14.75 -26.75
CA LEU A 460 37.13 -15.95 -26.39
C LEU A 460 36.60 -17.20 -27.10
N ALA A 461 35.27 -17.37 -27.16
CA ALA A 461 34.63 -18.54 -27.76
C ALA A 461 34.90 -18.67 -29.28
N VAL A 462 35.01 -17.55 -30.00
CA VAL A 462 35.27 -17.54 -31.46
C VAL A 462 36.77 -17.38 -31.79
N GLY A 463 37.52 -16.62 -31.00
CA GLY A 463 38.94 -16.35 -31.24
C GLY A 463 39.83 -17.58 -31.06
N ILE A 464 39.59 -18.41 -30.03
CA ILE A 464 40.42 -19.58 -29.72
C ILE A 464 40.34 -20.65 -30.84
N PRO A 465 39.15 -21.07 -31.32
CA PRO A 465 39.06 -21.99 -32.46
C PRO A 465 39.75 -21.48 -33.73
N LEU A 466 39.58 -20.20 -34.08
CA LEU A 466 40.21 -19.61 -35.28
C LEU A 466 41.74 -19.58 -35.16
N ALA A 467 42.28 -19.22 -34.00
CA ALA A 467 43.72 -19.25 -33.75
C ALA A 467 44.29 -20.68 -33.84
N LEU A 468 43.60 -21.68 -33.27
CA LEU A 468 44.00 -23.08 -33.35
C LEU A 468 43.97 -23.61 -34.80
N ILE A 469 42.93 -23.28 -35.57
CA ILE A 469 42.82 -23.64 -37.00
C ILE A 469 43.98 -23.01 -37.80
N LEU A 470 44.33 -21.74 -37.54
CA LEU A 470 45.44 -21.07 -38.21
C LEU A 470 46.79 -21.75 -37.91
N VAL A 471 47.05 -22.10 -36.64
CA VAL A 471 48.26 -22.83 -36.23
C VAL A 471 48.30 -24.22 -36.89
N LEU A 472 47.18 -24.92 -36.99
CA LEU A 472 47.07 -26.22 -37.68
C LEU A 472 47.37 -26.07 -39.18
N PHE A 473 46.83 -25.05 -39.84
CA PHE A 473 47.12 -24.75 -41.25
C PHE A 473 48.59 -24.41 -41.50
N LEU A 474 49.21 -23.59 -40.63
CA LEU A 474 50.64 -23.25 -40.72
C LEU A 474 51.52 -24.47 -40.44
N GLY A 475 51.14 -25.34 -39.50
CA GLY A 475 51.80 -26.62 -39.24
C GLY A 475 51.75 -27.56 -40.44
N ILE A 476 50.58 -27.72 -41.07
CA ILE A 476 50.40 -28.50 -42.30
C ILE A 476 51.19 -27.90 -43.47
N ALA A 477 51.18 -26.58 -43.66
CA ALA A 477 51.98 -25.91 -44.69
C ALA A 477 53.49 -26.11 -44.47
N CYS A 478 53.97 -26.04 -43.22
CA CYS A 478 55.36 -26.33 -42.86
C CYS A 478 55.71 -27.81 -43.13
N PHE A 479 54.81 -28.74 -42.79
CA PHE A 479 54.99 -30.16 -43.06
C PHE A 479 55.03 -30.47 -44.57
N LEU A 480 54.11 -29.91 -45.37
CA LEU A 480 54.08 -30.10 -46.82
C LEU A 480 55.30 -29.47 -47.52
N THR A 481 55.76 -28.30 -47.09
CA THR A 481 56.99 -27.69 -47.62
C THR A 481 58.26 -28.44 -47.19
N ARG A 482 58.31 -29.02 -45.98
CA ARG A 482 59.37 -29.97 -45.59
C ARG A 482 59.31 -31.26 -46.43
N LYS A 483 58.14 -31.85 -46.64
CA LYS A 483 57.97 -33.08 -47.43
C LYS A 483 58.38 -32.88 -48.90
N ARG A 484 58.10 -31.70 -49.48
CA ARG A 484 58.59 -31.29 -50.81
C ARG A 484 60.10 -31.09 -50.88
N ARG A 485 60.80 -30.76 -49.78
CA ARG A 485 62.27 -30.71 -49.74
C ARG A 485 62.93 -32.08 -49.60
N VAL A 486 62.25 -33.06 -49.00
CA VAL A 486 62.79 -34.43 -48.81
C VAL A 486 62.61 -35.29 -50.07
N ALA A 487 61.59 -35.05 -50.90
CA ALA A 487 61.34 -35.79 -52.14
C ALA A 487 62.30 -35.44 -53.32
N GLY A 488 63.43 -34.77 -53.06
CA GLY A 488 64.30 -34.20 -54.08
C GLY A 488 65.65 -34.89 -54.30
N GLN A 489 65.96 -35.99 -53.60
CA GLN A 489 67.27 -36.69 -53.70
C GLN A 489 67.13 -38.21 -53.55
N ALA A 490 68.21 -38.92 -53.92
CA ALA A 490 68.41 -40.38 -53.90
C ALA A 490 67.71 -41.21 -55.01
N GLN A 491 68.45 -41.47 -56.09
CA GLN A 491 68.17 -42.49 -57.11
C GLN A 491 68.69 -43.88 -56.69
N VAL A 492 68.06 -44.92 -57.26
CA VAL A 492 68.66 -46.15 -57.81
C VAL A 492 69.80 -46.84 -57.04
N THR A 493 69.51 -48.01 -56.46
CA THR A 493 70.23 -49.25 -56.80
C THR A 493 69.42 -50.52 -56.44
N ALA A 494 69.85 -51.67 -56.98
CA ALA A 494 69.30 -53.03 -56.81
C ALA A 494 70.54 -54.00 -56.72
N PRO A 495 70.46 -55.37 -56.68
CA PRO A 495 69.29 -56.23 -56.95
C PRO A 495 69.17 -57.64 -56.25
N GLN A 496 68.04 -58.34 -56.49
CA GLN A 496 67.77 -59.81 -56.38
C GLN A 496 67.84 -60.49 -54.97
N LEU A 497 67.30 -61.71 -54.70
CA LEU A 497 66.59 -62.72 -55.51
C LEU A 497 65.58 -63.55 -54.67
N GLY A 498 64.49 -64.07 -55.28
CA GLY A 498 63.60 -65.12 -54.73
C GLY A 498 62.44 -64.62 -53.85
N GLY A 499 61.24 -65.23 -53.77
CA GLY A 499 60.66 -66.41 -54.43
C GLY A 499 59.10 -66.29 -54.46
N PRO A 500 58.33 -67.22 -55.08
CA PRO A 500 57.12 -66.79 -55.81
C PRO A 500 55.74 -67.33 -55.35
N GLN A 501 54.68 -66.61 -55.80
CA GLN A 501 53.26 -67.01 -55.96
C GLN A 501 52.38 -67.09 -54.66
N VAL A 502 51.03 -67.03 -54.69
CA VAL A 502 50.04 -67.10 -55.80
C VAL A 502 48.68 -66.39 -55.48
N GLN A 503 47.97 -65.88 -56.51
CA GLN A 503 46.49 -65.63 -56.64
C GLN A 503 45.74 -64.68 -55.63
N ASN A 504 45.01 -63.64 -56.08
CA ASN A 504 43.61 -63.53 -56.62
C ASN A 504 42.51 -63.44 -55.53
N SER A 505 41.39 -62.70 -55.65
CA SER A 505 40.92 -61.72 -56.67
C SER A 505 39.71 -60.89 -56.16
N SER A 506 39.17 -60.00 -57.01
CA SER A 506 37.83 -59.31 -56.96
C SER A 506 36.64 -60.18 -56.49
N ALA A 507 35.50 -59.66 -56.01
CA ALA A 507 34.64 -58.58 -56.58
C ALA A 507 33.80 -57.85 -55.47
N HIS A 508 33.16 -56.68 -55.67
CA HIS A 508 31.76 -56.44 -56.17
C HIS A 508 30.73 -57.52 -55.74
N GLU A 509 29.48 -57.20 -55.34
CA GLU A 509 28.54 -56.20 -55.91
C GLU A 509 27.45 -55.72 -54.89
N MET A 510 26.44 -54.94 -55.33
CA MET A 510 25.19 -54.57 -54.59
C MET A 510 23.98 -55.37 -55.17
N PRO A 511 22.66 -55.02 -55.02
CA PRO A 511 21.88 -54.18 -54.07
C PRO A 511 20.57 -54.89 -53.54
N VAL A 512 19.57 -54.10 -53.08
CA VAL A 512 18.08 -54.31 -53.11
C VAL A 512 17.33 -54.58 -51.76
N GLN A 513 16.04 -54.20 -51.77
CA GLN A 513 14.98 -54.11 -50.74
C GLN A 513 14.41 -55.52 -50.33
N GLU A 514 13.36 -55.76 -49.51
CA GLU A 514 12.04 -55.08 -49.35
C GLU A 514 11.21 -55.54 -48.11
N ASN A 515 10.19 -54.74 -47.75
CA ASN A 515 8.88 -55.02 -47.07
C ASN A 515 8.68 -55.89 -45.79
N ALA A 516 8.24 -55.19 -44.72
CA ALA A 516 7.13 -55.42 -43.75
C ALA A 516 6.38 -56.78 -43.54
N SER A 517 5.96 -57.06 -42.28
CA SER A 517 4.56 -57.41 -41.89
C SER A 517 4.32 -57.64 -40.36
N THR A 518 3.05 -57.83 -39.98
CA THR A 518 2.31 -57.52 -38.73
C THR A 518 2.15 -58.58 -37.60
N SER A 519 2.18 -58.10 -36.34
CA SER A 519 1.17 -58.23 -35.22
C SER A 519 0.82 -59.53 -34.42
N MET A 520 0.23 -59.29 -33.22
CA MET A 520 -0.53 -60.17 -32.27
C MET A 520 0.26 -61.18 -31.37
N SER A 521 -0.21 -61.64 -30.19
CA SER A 521 -1.07 -61.05 -29.09
C SER A 521 -1.11 -61.99 -27.82
N MET A 522 -1.63 -61.48 -26.69
CA MET A 522 -2.07 -62.14 -25.42
C MET A 522 -1.03 -62.53 -24.32
N VAL A 523 -1.17 -62.42 -22.96
CA VAL A 523 -2.23 -62.09 -21.91
C VAL A 523 -2.62 -63.32 -21.01
N PRO A 524 -2.95 -63.25 -19.68
CA PRO A 524 -2.54 -62.39 -18.51
C PRO A 524 -2.48 -63.14 -17.12
N LEU A 525 -2.47 -62.43 -15.95
CA LEU A 525 -3.25 -62.59 -14.66
C LEU A 525 -2.59 -61.80 -13.46
N ILE A 526 -3.26 -60.92 -12.66
CA ILE A 526 -4.13 -61.09 -11.44
C ILE A 526 -3.32 -61.36 -10.11
N MET A 527 -3.53 -60.76 -8.91
CA MET A 527 -4.44 -59.69 -8.37
C MET A 527 -3.94 -59.03 -7.02
N LEU A 528 -4.74 -58.10 -6.45
CA LEU A 528 -4.68 -57.46 -5.09
C LEU A 528 -5.46 -58.30 -4.01
N PRO A 529 -5.70 -57.94 -2.70
CA PRO A 529 -5.56 -56.64 -1.97
C PRO A 529 -5.08 -56.68 -0.45
N GLN A 530 -5.32 -55.56 0.26
CA GLN A 530 -5.17 -55.19 1.71
C GLN A 530 -6.03 -56.04 2.71
N PRO A 531 -5.99 -55.95 4.09
CA PRO A 531 -5.71 -54.77 4.97
C PRO A 531 -5.05 -55.00 6.39
N GLY A 532 -4.97 -53.94 7.25
CA GLY A 532 -4.67 -54.02 8.71
C GLY A 532 -4.54 -52.65 9.43
N ASN A 533 -4.81 -52.54 10.75
CA ASN A 533 -4.79 -51.29 11.57
C ASN A 533 -4.70 -51.56 13.11
N VAL A 534 -4.55 -50.52 13.97
CA VAL A 534 -4.74 -50.47 15.47
C VAL A 534 -3.54 -51.03 16.32
N ASP A 535 -3.04 -50.48 17.44
CA ASP A 535 -3.44 -49.37 18.37
C ASP A 535 -2.27 -48.66 19.16
N ASN A 536 -2.59 -47.60 19.93
CA ASN A 536 -2.12 -47.08 21.28
C ASN A 536 -0.70 -47.37 21.89
N MET A 537 -0.12 -46.69 22.92
CA MET A 537 -0.47 -45.66 23.97
C MET A 537 0.89 -45.08 24.55
N SER A 538 1.09 -44.12 25.51
CA SER A 538 0.29 -43.13 26.28
C SER A 538 1.19 -42.08 27.02
N ASN A 539 0.60 -40.95 27.46
CA ASN A 539 0.82 -40.15 28.70
C ASN A 539 2.20 -39.67 29.26
N HIS A 540 2.28 -38.35 29.54
CA HIS A 540 2.82 -37.79 30.80
C HIS A 540 2.12 -36.47 31.21
N HIS A 541 1.87 -36.26 32.52
CA HIS A 541 0.99 -35.20 33.04
C HIS A 541 1.17 -34.98 34.57
N ILE A 542 1.58 -33.78 35.05
CA ILE A 542 1.55 -33.36 36.49
C ILE A 542 1.27 -31.82 36.59
N PRO A 543 0.51 -31.29 37.60
CA PRO A 543 -0.04 -29.90 37.59
C PRO A 543 0.13 -29.09 38.92
N VAL A 544 -0.65 -27.98 39.08
CA VAL A 544 -1.05 -27.25 40.35
C VAL A 544 0.03 -26.35 41.03
N THR A 545 -0.18 -25.11 41.50
CA THR A 545 -1.24 -24.02 41.45
C THR A 545 -0.53 -22.62 41.50
N ASN A 546 -0.91 -21.45 42.07
CA ASN A 546 -1.97 -20.97 43.00
C ASN A 546 -2.16 -19.41 43.01
N HIS A 547 -3.13 -18.90 43.80
CA HIS A 547 -3.59 -17.49 43.92
C HIS A 547 -2.64 -16.48 44.61
N VAL A 548 -2.79 -15.18 44.31
CA VAL A 548 -3.42 -14.12 45.16
C VAL A 548 -3.36 -12.73 44.45
N GLU A 549 -4.34 -11.85 44.71
CA GLU A 549 -4.45 -10.48 44.15
C GLU A 549 -3.79 -9.38 45.05
N PRO A 550 -4.23 -8.09 45.10
CA PRO A 550 -3.42 -7.00 44.57
C PRO A 550 -2.95 -6.02 45.65
N ASN A 551 -2.15 -5.02 45.27
CA ASN A 551 -2.09 -3.77 46.03
C ASN A 551 -1.66 -2.55 45.20
N ILE A 552 -2.22 -1.39 45.55
CA ILE A 552 -1.88 -0.07 44.99
C ILE A 552 -1.06 0.67 46.02
N LEU A 553 0.05 1.30 45.63
CA LEU A 553 0.49 2.58 46.17
C LEU A 553 1.62 3.18 45.32
N ALA A 554 1.58 4.49 45.13
CA ALA A 554 2.62 5.24 44.45
C ALA A 554 3.73 5.66 45.43
N THR A 555 4.94 5.81 44.93
CA THR A 555 5.95 6.71 45.51
C THR A 555 6.87 7.23 44.42
N GLU A 556 7.14 8.52 44.43
CA GLU A 556 8.20 9.11 43.62
C GLU A 556 9.57 8.73 44.22
N ASN A 557 10.54 8.45 43.35
CA ASN A 557 11.87 9.08 43.37
C ASN A 557 12.67 8.57 42.16
N GLY A 558 13.41 9.47 41.51
CA GLY A 558 14.21 9.14 40.33
C GLY A 558 15.69 8.99 40.66
N GLU A 559 16.32 7.96 40.11
CA GLU A 559 17.76 7.97 39.82
C GLU A 559 18.03 7.18 38.52
N GLY A 560 19.01 7.62 37.74
CA GLY A 560 19.16 7.21 36.35
C GLY A 560 19.79 5.83 36.16
N THR A 561 19.22 5.01 35.28
CA THR A 561 19.87 3.80 34.74
C THR A 561 19.89 3.83 33.21
N SER A 562 20.91 3.19 32.63
CA SER A 562 21.18 3.24 31.18
C SER A 562 20.20 2.41 30.38
N PHE A 563 19.61 2.99 29.33
CA PHE A 563 18.86 2.24 28.32
C PHE A 563 19.76 1.23 27.60
N HIS A 564 19.62 -0.05 27.96
CA HIS A 564 20.01 -1.14 27.07
C HIS A 564 19.11 -1.09 25.85
N THR A 565 19.65 -0.71 24.69
CA THR A 565 18.95 -0.87 23.40
C THR A 565 18.73 -2.36 23.16
N SER A 566 17.47 -2.81 23.27
CA SER A 566 17.06 -4.11 22.75
C SER A 566 17.37 -4.13 21.26
N MET A 567 18.30 -4.99 20.84
CA MET A 567 18.58 -5.21 19.44
C MET A 567 17.44 -6.04 18.85
N VAL A 568 16.58 -5.38 18.07
CA VAL A 568 15.85 -6.08 17.01
C VAL A 568 16.91 -6.78 16.15
N PRO A 569 16.75 -8.08 15.81
CA PRO A 569 17.73 -8.79 14.98
C PRO A 569 18.03 -8.02 13.70
N ASP A 570 19.30 -8.02 13.27
CA ASP A 570 19.65 -7.57 11.93
C ASP A 570 19.09 -8.61 10.94
N MET A 571 17.88 -8.34 10.44
CA MET A 571 17.28 -9.03 9.29
C MET A 571 18.34 -9.24 8.22
N ASP A 572 18.57 -10.51 7.86
CA ASP A 572 19.67 -10.85 6.99
C ASP A 572 19.36 -10.56 5.51
N MET A 573 20.34 -10.80 4.65
CA MET A 573 20.20 -10.48 3.23
C MET A 573 19.31 -11.50 2.50
N GLU A 574 19.24 -12.76 2.92
CA GLU A 574 18.43 -13.78 2.29
C GLU A 574 16.93 -13.58 2.65
N GLU A 575 16.62 -13.29 3.92
CA GLU A 575 15.28 -12.91 4.38
C GLU A 575 14.74 -11.66 3.63
N LEU A 576 15.60 -10.67 3.40
CA LEU A 576 15.24 -9.48 2.62
C LEU A 576 15.18 -9.75 1.09
N ASP A 577 15.87 -10.76 0.55
CA ASP A 577 15.70 -11.17 -0.86
C ASP A 577 14.39 -11.94 -1.06
N GLU A 578 13.99 -12.82 -0.12
CA GLU A 578 12.66 -13.45 -0.16
C GLU A 578 11.53 -12.41 -0.13
N LEU A 579 11.61 -11.40 0.74
CA LEU A 579 10.61 -10.33 0.79
C LEU A 579 10.54 -9.50 -0.51
N LEU A 580 11.67 -9.29 -1.19
CA LEU A 580 11.71 -8.58 -2.47
C LEU A 580 11.23 -9.47 -3.64
N GLU A 581 11.59 -10.75 -3.67
CA GLU A 581 11.02 -11.68 -4.65
C GLU A 581 9.52 -11.89 -4.46
N GLN A 582 9.02 -11.94 -3.21
CA GLN A 582 7.57 -11.96 -2.96
C GLN A 582 6.90 -10.69 -3.50
N HIS A 583 7.53 -9.52 -3.34
CA HIS A 583 7.02 -8.24 -3.87
C HIS A 583 7.08 -8.13 -5.40
N GLU A 584 8.10 -8.69 -6.06
CA GLU A 584 8.14 -8.78 -7.53
C GLU A 584 7.16 -9.83 -8.07
N ARG A 585 7.03 -11.00 -7.43
CA ARG A 585 6.03 -12.02 -7.79
C ARG A 585 4.58 -11.54 -7.60
N ALA A 586 4.34 -10.65 -6.63
CA ALA A 586 3.04 -9.98 -6.43
C ALA A 586 2.76 -8.85 -7.45
N ARG A 587 3.70 -8.56 -8.38
CA ARG A 587 3.61 -7.53 -9.42
C ARG A 587 3.66 -8.08 -10.86
N GLY A 588 3.67 -9.41 -11.02
CA GLY A 588 3.70 -10.11 -12.32
C GLY A 588 2.33 -10.25 -12.99
#